data_AF-A0A925ACG6-F1
#
_entry.id   AF-A0A925ACG6-F1
#
_cell.length_a   1.000
_cell.length_b   1.000
_cell.length_c   1.000
_cell.angle_alpha   90.00
_cell.angle_beta   90.00
_cell.angle_gamma   90.00
#
_symmetry.space_group_name_H-M   'P 1'
#
loop_
_entity.id
_entity.type
_entity.pdbx_description
1 polymer ?
#
loop_
_entity_poly.entity_id
_entity_poly.type
_entity_poly.pdbx_seq_one_letter_code
_entity_poly.pdbx_strand_id
1 'polypeptide(L)'
;PLNPREAAALAADPEILRPFENATGGSVVLTGEDGRRLPDVRRVDRGARASGGDWIGIERNGAYVVRAARATPLGPGWLWAVIGVALLMLGWRRESA
;
A
#
# COMPACT_ATOMS: atom_id res chain seq x y z
N PRO A 1 12.80 -1.49 50.22
CA PRO A 1 11.55 -0.91 49.69
C PRO A 1 10.78 -1.94 48.86
N LEU A 2 9.52 -2.22 49.21
CA LEU A 2 8.72 -3.33 48.63
C LEU A 2 8.11 -3.06 47.25
N ASN A 3 8.42 -1.93 46.60
CA ASN A 3 7.99 -1.70 45.23
C ASN A 3 9.05 -0.91 44.44
N PRO A 4 9.76 -1.53 43.49
CA PRO A 4 10.71 -0.82 42.64
C PRO A 4 9.98 0.17 41.72
N ARG A 5 10.59 1.34 41.45
CA ARG A 5 9.98 2.42 40.64
C ARG A 5 9.56 1.95 39.24
N GLU A 6 10.26 0.97 38.69
CA GLU A 6 9.99 0.38 37.37
C GLU A 6 8.66 -0.39 37.32
N ALA A 7 8.17 -0.89 38.46
CA ALA A 7 6.90 -1.61 38.56
C ALA A 7 5.69 -0.67 38.75
N ALA A 8 5.89 0.65 38.76
CA ALA A 8 4.81 1.62 38.99
C ALA A 8 3.86 1.80 37.78
N ALA A 9 4.29 1.43 36.57
CA ALA A 9 3.54 1.63 35.33
C ALA A 9 3.45 0.34 34.50
N LEU A 10 2.92 -0.73 35.10
CA LEU A 10 2.74 -2.02 34.43
C LEU A 10 1.47 -2.09 33.56
N ALA A 11 0.50 -1.21 33.80
CA ALA A 11 -0.72 -1.14 33.01
C ALA A 11 -0.50 -0.36 31.71
N ALA A 12 -1.10 -0.84 30.62
CA ALA A 12 -1.13 -0.10 29.37
C ALA A 12 -1.92 1.20 29.54
N ASP A 13 -1.26 2.34 29.32
CA ASP A 13 -1.87 3.67 29.46
C ASP A 13 -2.01 4.36 28.08
N PRO A 14 -3.24 4.52 27.56
CA PRO A 14 -3.48 5.19 26.29
C PRO A 14 -3.29 6.72 26.35
N GLU A 15 -3.30 7.33 27.54
CA GLU A 15 -3.15 8.79 27.70
C GLU A 15 -1.78 9.28 27.20
N ILE A 16 -0.74 8.46 27.33
CA ILE A 16 0.62 8.78 26.88
C ILE A 16 0.63 9.02 25.35
N LEU A 17 -0.23 8.32 24.60
CA LEU A 17 -0.28 8.40 23.15
C LEU A 17 -1.29 9.43 22.61
N ARG A 18 -2.16 10.01 23.47
CA ARG A 18 -3.15 11.02 23.06
C ARG A 18 -2.58 12.24 22.35
N PRO A 19 -1.42 12.82 22.75
CA PRO A 19 -0.86 13.96 22.02
C PRO A 19 -0.56 13.61 20.56
N PHE A 20 -0.13 12.38 20.29
CA PHE A 20 0.16 11.89 18.94
C PHE A 20 -1.13 11.60 18.16
N GLU A 21 -2.14 11.01 18.81
CA GLU A 21 -3.47 10.82 18.24
C GLU A 21 -4.05 12.15 17.74
N ASN A 22 -4.03 13.18 18.58
CA ASN A 22 -4.53 14.51 18.24
C ASN A 22 -3.73 15.18 17.12
N ALA A 23 -2.40 15.03 17.11
CA ALA A 23 -1.55 15.63 16.09
C ALA A 23 -1.68 14.96 14.72
N THR A 24 -1.95 13.64 14.69
CA THR A 24 -2.01 12.85 13.45
C THR A 24 -3.43 12.62 12.94
N GLY A 25 -4.45 12.85 13.77
CA GLY A 25 -5.83 12.47 13.46
C GLY A 25 -6.04 10.96 13.42
N GLY A 26 -5.17 10.19 14.09
CA GLY A 26 -5.19 8.73 14.20
C GLY A 26 -6.07 8.24 15.35
N SER A 27 -5.77 7.05 15.88
CA SER A 27 -6.44 6.52 17.09
C SER A 27 -5.56 5.52 17.84
N VAL A 28 -5.76 5.43 19.17
CA VAL A 28 -5.10 4.44 20.03
C VAL A 28 -6.11 3.35 20.41
N VAL A 29 -5.76 2.09 20.15
CA VAL A 29 -6.62 0.94 20.45
C VAL A 29 -5.90 -0.04 21.37
N LEU A 30 -6.49 -0.32 22.53
CA LEU A 30 -6.01 -1.35 23.45
C LEU A 30 -6.39 -2.73 22.92
N THR A 31 -5.38 -3.59 22.75
CA THR A 31 -5.54 -4.97 22.27
C THR A 31 -5.14 -5.93 23.40
N GLY A 32 -5.91 -7.00 23.63
CA GLY A 32 -5.67 -7.97 24.71
C GLY A 32 -6.80 -8.99 24.82
N GLU A 33 -6.74 -9.90 25.81
CA GLU A 33 -7.79 -10.92 26.04
C GLU A 33 -9.16 -10.31 26.38
N ASP A 34 -9.19 -9.19 27.10
CA ASP A 34 -10.41 -8.41 27.38
C ASP A 34 -10.66 -7.29 26.34
N GLY A 35 -9.79 -7.18 25.33
CA GLY A 35 -9.73 -6.07 24.38
C GLY A 35 -10.54 -6.33 23.10
N ARG A 36 -11.21 -5.27 22.61
CA ARG A 36 -12.03 -5.28 21.39
C ARG A 36 -11.29 -5.91 20.19
N ARG A 37 -12.07 -6.42 19.22
CA ARG A 37 -11.55 -6.93 17.93
C ARG A 37 -10.47 -5.99 17.39
N LEU A 38 -9.37 -6.57 16.89
CA LEU A 38 -8.31 -5.80 16.23
C LEU A 38 -8.94 -4.91 15.15
N PRO A 39 -8.60 -3.61 15.12
CA PRO A 39 -9.14 -2.70 14.13
C PRO A 39 -8.62 -3.08 12.74
N ASP A 40 -9.45 -2.86 11.73
CA ASP A 40 -9.05 -3.03 10.33
C ASP A 40 -8.00 -1.98 9.95
N VAL A 41 -7.02 -2.35 9.13
CA VAL A 41 -5.95 -1.44 8.70
C VAL A 41 -6.21 -1.00 7.27
N ARG A 42 -6.46 0.31 7.08
CA ARG A 42 -6.81 0.89 5.79
C ARG A 42 -5.75 1.86 5.30
N ARG A 43 -5.60 1.98 3.99
CA ARG A 43 -4.77 3.04 3.38
C ARG A 43 -5.65 4.24 3.10
N VAL A 44 -5.25 5.39 3.61
CA VAL A 44 -5.96 6.66 3.41
C VAL A 44 -5.10 7.63 2.62
N ASP A 45 -5.76 8.54 1.90
CA ASP A 45 -5.07 9.61 1.19
C ASP A 45 -4.56 10.67 2.18
N ARG A 46 -3.58 11.46 1.74
CA ARG A 46 -3.01 12.55 2.56
C ARG A 46 -4.10 13.52 2.98
N GLY A 47 -4.17 13.80 4.29
CA GLY A 47 -5.14 14.72 4.87
C GLY A 47 -6.56 14.15 5.03
N ALA A 48 -6.79 12.89 4.66
CA ALA A 48 -8.02 12.19 5.00
C ALA A 48 -7.99 11.74 6.48
N ARG A 49 -9.17 11.48 7.07
CA ARG A 49 -9.26 10.95 8.44
C ARG A 49 -8.49 9.63 8.53
N ALA A 50 -7.60 9.52 9.52
CA ALA A 50 -6.73 8.35 9.72
C ALA A 50 -7.26 7.38 10.79
N SER A 51 -8.51 7.52 11.21
CA SER A 51 -9.17 6.61 12.16
C SER A 51 -10.69 6.61 12.02
N GLY A 52 -11.32 5.54 12.48
CA GLY A 52 -12.77 5.40 12.63
C GLY A 52 -13.11 4.36 13.70
N GLY A 53 -14.41 4.10 13.90
CA GLY A 53 -14.89 3.29 15.04
C GLY A 53 -14.27 1.90 15.17
N ASP A 54 -13.93 1.24 14.05
CA ASP A 54 -13.37 -0.12 14.01
C ASP A 54 -12.15 -0.24 13.08
N TRP A 55 -11.50 0.87 12.72
CA TRP A 55 -10.38 0.84 11.77
C TRP A 55 -9.38 1.97 11.99
N ILE A 56 -8.13 1.72 11.60
CA ILE A 56 -7.02 2.67 11.63
C ILE A 56 -6.42 2.87 10.25
N GLY A 57 -6.07 4.11 9.94
CA GLY A 57 -5.57 4.55 8.65
C GLY A 57 -4.06 4.71 8.64
N ILE A 58 -3.40 4.24 7.58
CA ILE A 58 -2.01 4.55 7.27
C ILE A 58 -1.99 5.46 6.04
N GLU A 59 -1.39 6.64 6.17
CA GLU A 59 -1.26 7.60 5.07
C GLU A 59 -0.46 7.00 3.92
N ARG A 60 -0.95 7.18 2.69
CA ARG A 60 -0.26 6.78 1.47
C ARG A 60 0.94 7.71 1.20
N ASN A 61 2.12 7.34 1.71
CA ASN A 61 3.38 8.07 1.47
C ASN A 61 3.95 8.01 0.03
N GLY A 62 3.18 7.55 -0.95
CA GLY A 62 3.66 7.42 -2.34
C GLY A 62 4.83 6.45 -2.54
N ALA A 63 5.22 5.69 -1.52
CA ALA A 63 6.20 4.63 -1.63
C ALA A 63 5.59 3.45 -2.39
N TYR A 64 5.70 3.49 -3.71
CA TYR A 64 5.34 2.38 -4.57
C TYR A 64 6.56 1.47 -4.70
N VAL A 65 6.44 0.22 -4.26
CA VAL A 65 7.39 -0.81 -4.70
C VAL A 65 7.16 -1.00 -6.19
N VAL A 66 8.12 -0.59 -7.01
CA VAL A 66 8.11 -0.84 -8.45
C VAL A 66 8.21 -2.36 -8.64
N ARG A 67 7.07 -3.04 -8.64
CA ARG A 67 7.00 -4.41 -9.13
C ARG A 67 7.36 -4.35 -10.62
N ALA A 68 8.32 -5.19 -11.01
CA ALA A 68 8.92 -5.22 -12.33
C ALA A 68 7.93 -4.86 -13.44
N ALA A 69 8.33 -3.93 -14.32
CA ALA A 69 7.54 -3.55 -15.48
C ALA A 69 7.28 -4.81 -16.33
N ARG A 70 6.02 -5.24 -16.36
CA ARG A 70 5.58 -6.35 -17.22
C ARG A 70 5.13 -5.74 -18.54
N ALA A 71 5.89 -5.95 -19.60
CA ALA A 71 5.47 -5.59 -20.94
C ALA A 71 4.24 -6.45 -21.31
N THR A 72 3.10 -5.80 -21.53
CA THR A 72 1.91 -6.47 -22.05
C THR A 72 2.13 -6.71 -23.55
N PRO A 73 2.02 -7.95 -24.05
CA PRO A 73 2.11 -8.20 -25.48
C PRO A 73 0.98 -7.47 -26.21
N LEU A 74 1.33 -6.69 -27.24
CA LEU A 74 0.38 -5.91 -28.05
C LEU A 74 -0.53 -6.79 -28.92
N GLY A 75 -0.27 -8.09 -28.98
CA GLY A 75 -1.05 -9.08 -29.71
C GLY A 75 -0.34 -10.42 -29.80
N PRO A 76 -0.92 -11.41 -30.50
CA PRO A 76 -0.30 -12.70 -30.76
C PRO A 76 1.00 -12.56 -31.58
N GLY A 77 2.04 -13.32 -31.24
CA GLY A 77 3.33 -13.25 -31.93
C GLY A 77 3.27 -13.55 -33.44
N TRP A 78 2.36 -14.42 -33.87
CA TRP A 78 2.19 -14.77 -35.29
C TRP A 78 1.70 -13.60 -36.15
N LEU A 79 0.94 -12.65 -35.57
CA LEU A 79 0.44 -11.48 -36.29
C LEU A 79 1.60 -10.61 -36.77
N TRP A 80 2.60 -10.42 -35.92
CA TRP A 80 3.82 -9.68 -36.24
C TRP A 80 4.66 -10.37 -37.33
N ALA A 81 4.70 -11.71 -37.33
CA ALA A 81 5.38 -12.45 -38.38
C ALA A 81 4.72 -12.21 -39.76
N VAL A 82 3.39 -12.24 -39.83
CA VAL A 82 2.63 -11.96 -41.07
C VAL A 82 2.87 -10.52 -41.55
N ILE A 83 2.83 -9.54 -40.65
CA ILE A 83 3.12 -8.14 -40.99
C ILE A 83 4.54 -7.99 -41.54
N GLY A 84 5.53 -8.64 -40.90
CA GLY A 84 6.92 -8.63 -41.36
C GLY A 84 7.08 -9.19 -42.77
N VAL A 85 6.49 -10.35 -43.06
CA VAL A 85 6.52 -10.95 -44.40
C VAL A 85 5.84 -10.05 -45.44
N ALA A 86 4.69 -9.47 -45.10
CA ALA A 86 3.97 -8.55 -46.00
C ALA A 86 4.80 -7.30 -46.32
N LEU A 87 5.47 -6.72 -45.33
CA LEU A 87 6.37 -5.57 -45.54
C LEU A 87 7.59 -5.93 -46.39
N LEU A 88 8.19 -7.11 -46.19
CA LEU A 88 9.29 -7.59 -47.04
C LEU A 88 8.85 -7.79 -48.49
N MET A 89 7.67 -8.39 -48.71
CA MET A 89 7.11 -8.56 -50.05
C MET A 89 6.82 -7.21 -50.72
N LEU A 90 6.27 -6.24 -49.98
CA LEU A 90 6.02 -4.89 -50.48
C LEU A 90 7.32 -4.15 -50.81
N GLY A 91 8.34 -4.25 -49.96
CA GLY A 91 9.66 -3.68 -50.20
C GLY A 91 10.30 -4.27 -51.46
N TRP A 92 10.29 -5.60 -51.58
CA TRP A 92 10.82 -6.28 -52.76
C TRP A 92 10.10 -5.88 -54.05
N ARG A 93 8.76 -5.76 -54.00
CA ARG A 93 7.97 -5.27 -55.15
C ARG A 93 8.27 -3.82 -55.52
N ARG A 94 8.65 -2.96 -54.57
CA ARG A 94 9.06 -1.58 -54.86
C ARG A 94 10.44 -1.49 -55.48
N GLU A 95 11.36 -2.36 -55.07
CA GLU A 95 12.73 -2.39 -55.62
C GLU A 95 12.79 -3.10 -56.98
N SER A 96 11.87 -4.04 -57.23
CA SER A 96 11.79 -4.81 -58.48
C SER A 96 10.92 -4.14 -59.55
N ALA A 97 10.34 -2.98 -59.27
CA ALA A 97 9.52 -2.17 -60.17
C ALA A 97 10.30 -0.93 -60.60
#